data_AF-A0A6J7KSX2-F1
#
_entry.id   AF-A0A6J7KSX2-F1
#
_cell.length_a   1.000
_cell.length_b   1.000
_cell.length_c   1.000
_cell.angle_alpha   90.00
_cell.angle_beta   90.00
_cell.angle_gamma   90.00
#
_symmetry.space_group_name_H-M   'P 1'
#
loop_
_entity.id
_entity.type
_entity.pdbx_description
1 polymer ?
#
loop_
_entity_poly.entity_id
_entity_poly.type
_entity_poly.pdbx_seq_one_letter_code
_entity_poly.pdbx_strand_id
1 'polypeptide(L)'
;MIAEVDTAYSEFDSQNAGKALARFIDDLSNWYVRRSRRRFWDGDTAALATLHECLVTLTQLLSPMVPFITEHVWQELVKVANPDAAASVHLTDFPVSDSSLINVELNSQVAMTRRVVELGRAARAESAIKIRQPLQRALISATGWSTLPTDMKEQIADELNVIDLADIADADGDLVDISVKANFKSLGAKFGKEVQDIAKAIAAVDATSLVKELRKSGSAKVATWEIDLADLVVTEVPKSGWMVASHDGESVALDLALTPTLIEAGNVREVIRFIQERRKSDGFEISDRIKVRWNAEQSVLAAIESAKAHISDEVLALEFARDASIATSDNELGIEVVLEKA
;
A
#
# COMPACT_ATOMS: atom_id res chain seq x y z
N MET A 1 14.85 5.89 -13.87
CA MET A 1 13.93 6.62 -14.77
C MET A 1 14.69 7.52 -15.75
N ILE A 2 15.40 8.58 -15.34
CA ILE A 2 16.05 9.52 -16.29
C ILE A 2 16.96 8.77 -17.30
N ALA A 3 17.91 7.99 -16.79
CA ALA A 3 18.82 7.20 -17.65
C ALA A 3 18.10 6.18 -18.57
N GLU A 4 16.99 5.62 -18.09
CA GLU A 4 16.17 4.65 -18.84
C GLU A 4 15.44 5.33 -20.01
N VAL A 5 14.88 6.52 -19.77
CA VAL A 5 14.21 7.32 -20.80
C VAL A 5 15.23 7.90 -21.80
N ASP A 6 16.38 8.37 -21.33
CA ASP A 6 17.47 8.88 -22.17
C ASP A 6 17.98 7.80 -23.14
N THR A 7 18.22 6.59 -22.63
CA THR A 7 18.62 5.43 -23.44
C THR A 7 17.53 5.10 -24.48
N ALA A 8 16.27 5.02 -24.04
CA ALA A 8 15.16 4.68 -24.92
C ALA A 8 14.98 5.71 -26.05
N TYR A 9 15.08 7.01 -25.77
CA TYR A 9 15.03 8.04 -26.82
C TYR A 9 16.25 7.98 -27.75
N SER A 10 17.44 7.72 -27.23
CA SER A 10 18.66 7.56 -28.02
C SER A 10 18.57 6.37 -28.99
N GLU A 11 17.82 5.35 -28.63
CA GLU A 11 17.56 4.15 -29.45
C GLU A 11 16.28 4.23 -30.28
N PHE A 12 15.58 5.37 -30.28
CA PHE A 12 14.29 5.59 -30.95
C PHE A 12 13.15 4.67 -30.43
N ASP A 13 13.26 4.18 -29.19
CA ASP A 13 12.27 3.33 -28.53
C ASP A 13 11.28 4.15 -27.70
N SER A 14 10.32 4.78 -28.40
CA SER A 14 9.26 5.56 -27.75
C SER A 14 8.34 4.71 -26.85
N GLN A 15 8.26 3.39 -27.08
CA GLN A 15 7.41 2.51 -26.30
C GLN A 15 7.99 2.29 -24.89
N ASN A 16 9.28 2.02 -24.79
CA ASN A 16 9.93 1.84 -23.48
C ASN A 16 10.06 3.17 -22.73
N ALA A 17 10.35 4.28 -23.42
CA ALA A 17 10.29 5.61 -22.81
C ALA A 17 8.92 5.88 -22.18
N GLY A 18 7.83 5.65 -22.95
CA GLY A 18 6.47 5.82 -22.46
C GLY A 18 6.12 4.93 -21.26
N LYS A 19 6.55 3.66 -21.25
CA LYS A 19 6.35 2.75 -20.11
C LYS A 19 7.08 3.23 -18.85
N ALA A 20 8.34 3.66 -18.99
CA ALA A 20 9.13 4.15 -17.87
C ALA A 20 8.52 5.41 -17.24
N LEU A 21 8.04 6.34 -18.08
CA LEU A 21 7.36 7.55 -17.65
C LEU A 21 6.01 7.25 -16.98
N ALA A 22 5.21 6.36 -17.57
CA ALA A 22 3.93 5.95 -16.99
C ALA A 22 4.10 5.30 -15.60
N ARG A 23 5.11 4.44 -15.44
CA ARG A 23 5.46 3.83 -14.15
C ARG A 23 5.83 4.90 -13.12
N PHE A 24 6.67 5.86 -13.47
CA PHE A 24 7.04 6.94 -12.55
C PHE A 24 5.86 7.85 -12.18
N ILE A 25 4.95 8.13 -13.13
CA ILE A 25 3.71 8.88 -12.85
C ILE A 25 2.86 8.15 -11.81
N ASP A 26 2.72 6.82 -11.93
CA ASP A 26 2.01 5.99 -10.95
C ASP A 26 2.68 6.09 -9.57
N ASP A 27 4.01 5.95 -9.51
CA ASP A 27 4.79 6.03 -8.28
C ASP A 27 4.65 7.42 -7.61
N LEU A 28 4.75 8.49 -8.39
CA LEU A 28 4.65 9.85 -7.87
C LEU A 28 3.23 10.14 -7.36
N SER A 29 2.20 9.75 -8.11
CA SER A 29 0.82 10.09 -7.81
C SER A 29 0.21 9.18 -6.72
N ASN A 30 0.24 7.86 -6.95
CA ASN A 30 -0.46 6.89 -6.11
C ASN A 30 0.29 6.52 -4.84
N TRP A 31 1.61 6.76 -4.79
CA TRP A 31 2.42 6.54 -3.61
C TRP A 31 2.86 7.86 -2.97
N TYR A 32 3.73 8.62 -3.64
CA TYR A 32 4.38 9.76 -2.99
C TYR A 32 3.39 10.87 -2.61
N VAL A 33 2.59 11.36 -3.57
CA VAL A 33 1.63 12.46 -3.34
C VAL A 33 0.55 12.02 -2.37
N ARG A 34 -0.02 10.82 -2.53
CA ARG A 34 -1.06 10.30 -1.64
C ARG A 34 -0.59 10.16 -0.19
N ARG A 35 0.60 9.60 0.04
CA ARG A 35 1.19 9.42 1.38
C ARG A 35 1.62 10.75 2.00
N SER A 36 2.00 11.73 1.18
CA SER A 36 2.55 13.00 1.65
C SER A 36 1.50 14.11 1.80
N ARG A 37 0.20 13.84 1.60
CA ARG A 37 -0.86 14.86 1.69
C ARG A 37 -0.80 15.69 2.97
N ARG A 38 -0.67 15.04 4.13
CA ARG A 38 -0.56 15.74 5.42
C ARG A 38 0.67 16.66 5.46
N ARG A 39 1.81 16.20 4.97
CA ARG A 39 3.03 17.00 4.87
C ARG A 39 2.83 18.23 3.97
N PHE A 40 2.08 18.10 2.89
CA PHE A 40 1.73 19.25 2.04
C PHE A 40 0.79 20.23 2.75
N TRP A 41 -0.21 19.74 3.49
CA TRP A 41 -1.08 20.57 4.32
C TRP A 41 -0.31 21.34 5.39
N ASP A 42 0.68 20.70 5.99
CA ASP A 42 1.55 21.29 7.02
C ASP A 42 2.63 22.21 6.42
N GLY A 43 2.70 22.33 5.09
CA GLY A 43 3.67 23.18 4.40
C GLY A 43 5.13 22.68 4.50
N ASP A 44 5.33 21.36 4.62
CA ASP A 44 6.66 20.75 4.69
C ASP A 44 7.49 21.06 3.44
N THR A 45 8.52 21.88 3.62
CA THR A 45 9.35 22.41 2.53
C THR A 45 10.12 21.31 1.81
N ALA A 46 10.55 20.26 2.50
CA ALA A 46 11.28 19.15 1.87
C ALA A 46 10.36 18.32 0.98
N ALA A 47 9.12 18.06 1.43
CA ALA A 47 8.13 17.35 0.63
C ALA A 47 7.73 18.14 -0.62
N LEU A 48 7.47 19.44 -0.47
CA LEU A 48 7.12 20.32 -1.58
C LEU A 48 8.27 20.49 -2.59
N ALA A 49 9.51 20.64 -2.11
CA ALA A 49 10.69 20.75 -2.97
C ALA A 49 10.92 19.47 -3.78
N THR A 50 10.81 18.31 -3.15
CA THR A 50 10.95 17.01 -3.83
C THR A 50 9.88 16.83 -4.91
N LEU A 51 8.62 17.16 -4.60
CA LEU A 51 7.52 17.10 -5.57
C LEU A 51 7.78 18.04 -6.76
N HIS A 52 8.20 19.28 -6.48
CA HIS A 52 8.52 20.26 -7.51
C HIS A 52 9.63 19.76 -8.44
N GLU A 53 10.74 19.26 -7.90
CA GLU A 53 11.86 18.72 -8.67
C GLU A 53 11.42 17.53 -9.56
N CYS A 54 10.61 16.63 -9.00
CA CYS A 54 10.04 15.51 -9.75
C CYS A 54 9.13 15.98 -10.88
N LEU A 55 8.27 16.97 -10.65
CA LEU A 55 7.36 17.52 -11.67
C LEU A 55 8.12 18.26 -12.77
N VAL A 56 9.13 19.07 -12.43
CA VAL A 56 9.99 19.75 -13.42
C VAL A 56 10.66 18.72 -14.33
N THR A 57 11.35 17.75 -13.72
CA THR A 57 12.10 16.72 -14.45
C THR A 57 11.16 15.88 -15.33
N LEU A 58 10.03 15.45 -14.79
CA LEU A 58 9.03 14.68 -15.53
C LEU A 58 8.46 15.48 -16.72
N THR A 59 8.19 16.77 -16.52
CA THR A 59 7.69 17.67 -17.57
C THR A 59 8.70 17.79 -18.71
N GLN A 60 9.99 17.89 -18.41
CA GLN A 60 11.05 17.92 -19.42
C GLN A 60 11.14 16.59 -20.18
N LEU A 61 11.15 15.45 -19.48
CA LEU A 61 11.23 14.12 -20.12
C LEU A 61 10.02 13.78 -21.00
N LEU A 62 8.82 14.26 -20.61
CA LEU A 62 7.58 14.08 -21.36
C LEU A 62 7.47 15.01 -22.57
N SER A 63 8.23 16.11 -22.60
CA SER A 63 8.07 17.16 -23.62
C SER A 63 8.16 16.68 -25.08
N PRO A 64 8.99 15.67 -25.43
CA PRO A 64 9.02 15.15 -26.80
C PRO A 64 7.77 14.35 -27.19
N MET A 65 7.01 13.83 -26.21
CA MET A 65 5.85 12.97 -26.45
C MET A 65 4.51 13.72 -26.31
N VAL A 66 4.39 14.62 -25.34
CA VAL A 66 3.14 15.33 -25.02
C VAL A 66 3.35 16.85 -24.88
N PRO A 67 3.79 17.51 -25.97
CA PRO A 67 4.39 18.85 -25.94
C PRO A 67 3.47 19.95 -25.43
N PHE A 68 2.17 19.88 -25.70
CA PHE A 68 1.20 20.90 -25.29
C PHE A 68 0.88 20.82 -23.79
N ILE A 69 0.79 19.60 -23.25
CA ILE A 69 0.51 19.40 -21.83
C ILE A 69 1.73 19.83 -21.02
N THR A 70 2.93 19.43 -21.43
CA THR A 70 4.16 19.82 -20.74
C THR A 70 4.42 21.31 -20.82
N GLU A 71 4.10 21.95 -21.95
CA GLU A 71 4.20 23.40 -22.06
C GLU A 71 3.24 24.11 -21.09
N HIS A 72 1.99 23.66 -21.02
CA HIS A 72 1.03 24.22 -20.07
C HIS A 72 1.50 24.07 -18.62
N VAL A 73 1.97 22.87 -18.22
CA VAL A 73 2.52 22.64 -16.88
C VAL A 73 3.73 23.54 -16.61
N TRP A 74 4.62 23.71 -17.60
CA TRP A 74 5.79 24.57 -17.46
C TRP A 74 5.41 26.03 -17.19
N GLN A 75 4.43 26.57 -17.91
CA GLN A 75 3.96 27.94 -17.74
C GLN A 75 3.25 28.16 -16.39
N GLU A 76 2.39 27.22 -15.98
CA GLU A 76 1.57 27.38 -14.77
C GLU A 76 2.31 27.02 -13.47
N LEU A 77 3.30 26.13 -13.53
CA LEU A 77 4.03 25.66 -12.35
C LEU A 77 5.43 26.26 -12.29
N VAL A 78 6.25 26.00 -13.31
CA VAL A 78 7.70 26.24 -13.26
C VAL A 78 8.01 27.72 -13.42
N LYS A 79 7.39 28.40 -14.39
CA LYS A 79 7.57 29.84 -14.60
C LYS A 79 7.00 30.69 -13.47
N VAL A 80 5.92 30.24 -12.85
CA VAL A 80 5.34 30.92 -11.67
C VAL A 80 6.26 30.81 -10.47
N ALA A 81 6.84 29.63 -10.22
CA ALA A 81 7.78 29.42 -9.11
C ALA A 81 9.17 30.04 -9.37
N ASN A 82 9.62 30.05 -10.62
CA ASN A 82 10.92 30.58 -11.04
C ASN A 82 10.77 31.42 -12.33
N PRO A 83 10.58 32.75 -12.22
CA PRO A 83 10.45 33.63 -13.38
C PRO A 83 11.67 33.65 -14.31
N ASP A 84 12.86 33.26 -13.82
CA ASP A 84 14.10 33.23 -14.61
C ASP A 84 14.29 31.90 -15.37
N ALA A 85 13.42 30.90 -15.16
CA ALA A 85 13.43 29.67 -15.94
C ALA A 85 13.18 29.94 -17.43
N ALA A 86 13.66 29.02 -18.27
CA ALA A 86 13.51 29.08 -19.74
C ALA A 86 12.06 29.37 -20.15
N ALA A 87 11.87 30.14 -21.22
CA ALA A 87 10.56 30.63 -21.62
C ALA A 87 9.56 29.52 -22.03
N SER A 88 10.05 28.32 -22.36
CA SER A 88 9.28 27.13 -22.72
C SER A 88 10.06 25.89 -22.30
N VAL A 89 9.37 24.80 -21.96
CA VAL A 89 10.04 23.51 -21.66
C VAL A 89 10.86 23.01 -22.85
N HIS A 90 10.43 23.34 -24.07
CA HIS A 90 11.09 22.95 -25.32
C HIS A 90 12.39 23.71 -25.59
N LEU A 91 12.71 24.70 -24.75
CA LEU A 91 13.97 25.46 -24.76
C LEU A 91 14.86 25.11 -23.58
N THR A 92 14.59 23.97 -22.91
CA THR A 92 15.41 23.45 -21.81
C THR A 92 16.31 22.33 -22.28
N ASP A 93 17.42 22.12 -21.55
CA ASP A 93 18.26 20.95 -21.74
C ASP A 93 17.54 19.68 -21.28
N PHE A 94 17.85 18.57 -21.93
CA PHE A 94 17.35 17.27 -21.51
C PHE A 94 17.94 16.88 -20.14
N PRO A 95 17.14 16.38 -19.18
CA PRO A 95 17.63 16.03 -17.85
C PRO A 95 18.71 14.95 -17.88
N VAL A 96 19.77 15.13 -17.09
CA VAL A 96 20.88 14.17 -16.98
C VAL A 96 20.76 13.40 -15.66
N SER A 97 20.90 12.08 -15.72
CA SER A 97 20.83 11.22 -14.54
C SER A 97 22.07 11.39 -13.65
N ASP A 98 21.86 11.69 -12.36
CA ASP A 98 22.92 11.68 -11.36
C ASP A 98 22.93 10.35 -10.60
N SER A 99 23.98 9.54 -10.82
CA SER A 99 24.14 8.26 -10.13
C SER A 99 24.38 8.38 -8.62
N SER A 100 24.87 9.53 -8.15
CA SER A 100 25.15 9.75 -6.72
C SER A 100 23.88 9.85 -5.87
N LEU A 101 22.75 10.21 -6.49
CA LEU A 101 21.44 10.28 -5.84
C LEU A 101 20.72 8.92 -5.84
N ILE A 102 21.25 7.91 -6.52
CA ILE A 102 20.62 6.59 -6.61
C ILE A 102 20.97 5.75 -5.37
N ASN A 103 20.00 5.61 -4.48
CA ASN A 103 20.11 4.69 -3.34
C ASN A 103 19.43 3.35 -3.66
N VAL A 104 20.23 2.36 -4.04
CA VAL A 104 19.75 1.02 -4.43
C VAL A 104 19.06 0.29 -3.28
N GLU A 105 19.56 0.47 -2.06
CA GLU A 105 18.97 -0.15 -0.86
C GLU A 105 17.60 0.48 -0.55
N LEU A 106 17.49 1.80 -0.62
CA LEU A 106 16.19 2.46 -0.46
C LEU A 106 15.18 2.00 -1.52
N ASN A 107 15.63 1.86 -2.78
CA ASN A 107 14.77 1.38 -3.86
C ASN A 107 14.28 -0.05 -3.62
N SER A 108 15.15 -0.95 -3.13
CA SER A 108 14.78 -2.34 -2.84
C SER A 108 13.76 -2.41 -1.70
N GLN A 109 13.96 -1.60 -0.65
CA GLN A 109 13.05 -1.49 0.48
C GLN A 109 11.67 -0.93 0.08
N VAL A 110 11.64 0.16 -0.70
CA VAL A 110 10.37 0.72 -1.22
C VAL A 110 9.65 -0.29 -2.12
N ALA A 111 10.38 -0.98 -3.01
CA ALA A 111 9.78 -2.00 -3.87
C ALA A 111 9.17 -3.15 -3.04
N MET A 112 9.85 -3.58 -1.98
CA MET A 112 9.34 -4.58 -1.05
C MET A 112 8.07 -4.08 -0.34
N THR A 113 8.08 -2.87 0.21
CA THR A 113 6.92 -2.25 0.85
C THR A 113 5.70 -2.25 -0.06
N ARG A 114 5.88 -1.92 -1.35
CA ARG A 114 4.77 -1.93 -2.33
C ARG A 114 4.19 -3.31 -2.54
N ARG A 115 5.04 -4.32 -2.78
CA ARG A 115 4.58 -5.71 -2.99
C ARG A 115 3.83 -6.25 -1.78
N VAL A 116 4.33 -5.99 -0.56
CA VAL A 116 3.66 -6.38 0.68
C VAL A 116 2.30 -5.69 0.83
N VAL A 117 2.21 -4.39 0.52
CA VAL A 117 0.92 -3.67 0.55
C VAL A 117 -0.06 -4.21 -0.49
N GLU A 118 0.41 -4.52 -1.71
CA GLU A 118 -0.42 -5.10 -2.76
C GLU A 118 -0.96 -6.47 -2.35
N LEU A 119 -0.12 -7.34 -1.78
CA LEU A 119 -0.52 -8.63 -1.23
C LEU A 119 -1.55 -8.48 -0.10
N GLY A 120 -1.30 -7.60 0.87
CA GLY A 120 -2.25 -7.37 1.95
C GLY A 120 -3.57 -6.77 1.46
N ARG A 121 -3.55 -5.90 0.45
CA ARG A 121 -4.77 -5.39 -0.20
C ARG A 121 -5.53 -6.49 -0.93
N ALA A 122 -4.83 -7.41 -1.60
CA ALA A 122 -5.44 -8.56 -2.24
C ALA A 122 -6.09 -9.50 -1.22
N ALA A 123 -5.39 -9.86 -0.14
CA ALA A 123 -5.94 -10.65 0.96
C ALA A 123 -7.20 -9.98 1.53
N ARG A 124 -7.16 -8.67 1.74
CA ARG A 124 -8.32 -7.94 2.27
C ARG A 124 -9.50 -7.89 1.29
N ALA A 125 -9.24 -7.75 -0.01
CA ALA A 125 -10.30 -7.78 -1.01
C ALA A 125 -10.99 -9.15 -1.04
N GLU A 126 -10.24 -10.24 -0.87
CA GLU A 126 -10.76 -11.61 -0.81
C GLU A 126 -11.55 -11.89 0.48
N SER A 127 -11.18 -11.28 1.61
CA SER A 127 -11.91 -11.43 2.87
C SER A 127 -13.22 -10.64 2.94
N ALA A 128 -13.49 -9.77 1.96
CA ALA A 128 -14.61 -8.82 1.94
C ALA A 128 -14.65 -7.83 3.13
N ILE A 129 -13.59 -7.73 3.94
CA ILE A 129 -13.49 -6.73 5.01
C ILE A 129 -13.00 -5.41 4.40
N LYS A 130 -13.81 -4.35 4.52
CA LYS A 130 -13.47 -3.02 4.01
C LYS A 130 -12.13 -2.52 4.60
N ILE A 131 -11.32 -1.83 3.78
CA ILE A 131 -10.04 -1.25 4.23
C ILE A 131 -10.17 -0.28 5.40
N ARG A 132 -11.33 0.36 5.59
CA ARG A 132 -11.57 1.29 6.70
C ARG A 132 -11.77 0.60 8.05
N GLN A 133 -12.16 -0.67 8.05
CA GLN A 133 -12.24 -1.50 9.25
C GLN A 133 -10.80 -1.86 9.69
N PRO A 134 -10.27 -1.32 10.80
CA PRO A 134 -8.96 -1.74 11.28
C PRO A 134 -8.99 -3.23 11.64
N LEU A 135 -7.86 -3.89 11.42
CA LEU A 135 -7.61 -5.25 11.89
C LEU A 135 -6.53 -5.23 12.97
N GLN A 136 -6.52 -6.25 13.83
CA GLN A 136 -5.57 -6.30 14.92
C GLN A 136 -4.14 -6.41 14.39
N ARG A 137 -3.89 -7.34 13.47
CA ARG A 137 -2.53 -7.63 13.03
C ARG A 137 -2.46 -8.17 11.61
N ALA A 138 -1.30 -8.00 10.99
CA ALA A 138 -0.90 -8.72 9.80
C ALA A 138 0.47 -9.36 9.99
N LEU A 139 0.68 -10.50 9.33
CA LEU A 139 1.91 -11.26 9.41
C LEU A 139 2.52 -11.38 8.03
N ILE A 140 3.79 -11.04 7.95
CA ILE A 140 4.49 -10.78 6.69
C ILE A 140 5.59 -11.83 6.53
N SER A 141 5.60 -12.49 5.37
CA SER A 141 6.71 -13.30 4.91
C SER A 141 7.24 -12.67 3.64
N ALA A 142 8.37 -11.99 3.72
CA ALA A 142 8.99 -11.39 2.54
C ALA A 142 10.49 -11.25 2.73
N THR A 143 11.24 -11.38 1.64
CA THR A 143 12.70 -11.25 1.66
C THR A 143 13.07 -9.83 2.09
N GLY A 144 13.92 -9.69 3.11
CA GLY A 144 14.33 -8.38 3.64
C GLY A 144 13.42 -7.81 4.73
N TRP A 145 12.33 -8.50 5.12
CA TRP A 145 11.39 -8.02 6.15
C TRP A 145 12.05 -7.75 7.50
N SER A 146 12.95 -8.64 7.93
CA SER A 146 13.67 -8.49 9.20
C SER A 146 14.53 -7.23 9.25
N THR A 147 15.06 -6.79 8.11
CA THR A 147 15.94 -5.62 7.99
C THR A 147 15.22 -4.36 7.51
N LEU A 148 13.93 -4.46 7.15
CA LEU A 148 13.15 -3.33 6.69
C LEU A 148 13.04 -2.27 7.79
N PRO A 149 13.35 -0.99 7.51
CA PRO A 149 13.25 0.11 8.48
C PRO A 149 11.86 0.23 9.12
N THR A 150 11.82 0.69 10.37
CA THR A 150 10.58 0.78 11.16
C THR A 150 9.56 1.72 10.51
N ASP A 151 9.99 2.85 9.98
CA ASP A 151 9.13 3.80 9.29
C ASP A 151 8.46 3.17 8.06
N MET A 152 9.17 2.32 7.31
CA MET A 152 8.58 1.57 6.20
C MET A 152 7.56 0.51 6.65
N LYS A 153 7.81 -0.16 7.79
CA LYS A 153 6.84 -1.06 8.40
C LYS A 153 5.59 -0.31 8.84
N GLU A 154 5.73 0.87 9.43
CA GLU A 154 4.60 1.75 9.76
C GLU A 154 3.80 2.15 8.52
N GLN A 155 4.47 2.44 7.39
CA GLN A 155 3.74 2.69 6.13
C GLN A 155 2.92 1.47 5.68
N ILE A 156 3.45 0.25 5.82
CA ILE A 156 2.71 -0.97 5.50
C ILE A 156 1.49 -1.10 6.44
N ALA A 157 1.67 -0.83 7.73
CA ALA A 157 0.60 -0.93 8.73
C ALA A 157 -0.54 0.04 8.42
N ASP A 158 -0.21 1.29 8.10
CA ASP A 158 -1.16 2.31 7.68
C ASP A 158 -1.93 1.90 6.41
N GLU A 159 -1.18 1.45 5.39
CA GLU A 159 -1.74 1.11 4.08
C GLU A 159 -2.68 -0.09 4.14
N LEU A 160 -2.36 -1.06 4.99
CA LEU A 160 -3.17 -2.23 5.26
C LEU A 160 -4.21 -2.02 6.36
N ASN A 161 -4.16 -0.88 7.06
CA ASN A 161 -4.98 -0.54 8.22
C ASN A 161 -4.99 -1.67 9.28
N VAL A 162 -3.80 -2.01 9.75
CA VAL A 162 -3.57 -2.99 10.82
C VAL A 162 -2.80 -2.34 11.97
N ILE A 163 -3.07 -2.79 13.20
CA ILE A 163 -2.40 -2.23 14.39
C ILE A 163 -0.98 -2.78 14.50
N ASP A 164 -0.82 -4.10 14.42
CA ASP A 164 0.45 -4.78 14.62
C ASP A 164 0.95 -5.47 13.34
N LEU A 165 2.26 -5.41 13.11
CA LEU A 165 2.95 -6.18 12.08
C LEU A 165 3.97 -7.10 12.74
N ALA A 166 3.99 -8.36 12.33
CA ALA A 166 5.02 -9.30 12.76
C ALA A 166 5.47 -10.20 11.61
N ASP A 167 6.64 -10.83 11.79
CA ASP A 167 7.13 -11.83 10.85
C ASP A 167 6.29 -13.10 10.97
N ILE A 168 5.96 -13.73 9.84
CA ILE A 168 5.30 -15.03 9.82
C ILE A 168 6.12 -16.08 10.59
N ALA A 169 7.45 -15.94 10.60
CA ALA A 169 8.37 -16.84 11.27
C ALA A 169 8.29 -16.76 12.81
N ASP A 170 7.82 -15.63 13.35
CA ASP A 170 7.66 -15.42 14.79
C ASP A 170 6.29 -15.87 15.30
N ALA A 171 5.37 -16.17 14.41
CA ALA A 171 4.09 -16.77 14.79
C ALA A 171 4.27 -18.28 15.02
N ASP A 172 4.05 -18.70 16.25
CA ASP A 172 4.08 -20.11 16.66
C ASP A 172 3.01 -20.93 15.94
N GLY A 173 3.32 -21.44 14.74
CA GLY A 173 2.55 -22.48 14.05
C GLY A 173 1.05 -22.20 13.81
N ASP A 174 0.59 -20.95 13.97
CA ASP A 174 -0.84 -20.63 14.18
C ASP A 174 -1.55 -19.88 13.05
N LEU A 175 -0.93 -19.82 11.87
CA LEU A 175 -1.42 -18.93 10.81
C LEU A 175 -1.97 -19.65 9.60
N VAL A 176 -1.29 -20.73 9.22
CA VAL A 176 -1.56 -21.48 8.02
C VAL A 176 -1.26 -22.94 8.31
N ASP A 177 -2.19 -23.81 7.95
CA ASP A 177 -1.88 -25.22 7.80
C ASP A 177 -1.04 -25.35 6.53
N ILE A 178 0.28 -25.43 6.73
CA ILE A 178 1.24 -25.61 5.65
C ILE A 178 1.20 -27.08 5.25
N SER A 179 0.90 -27.33 3.97
CA SER A 179 1.04 -28.64 3.35
C SER A 179 2.03 -28.53 2.20
N VAL A 180 2.93 -29.50 2.11
CA VAL A 180 3.92 -29.58 1.03
C VAL A 180 3.68 -30.82 0.21
N LYS A 181 3.71 -30.66 -1.11
CA LYS A 181 3.74 -31.75 -2.07
C LYS A 181 5.03 -31.71 -2.87
N ALA A 182 5.55 -32.86 -3.23
CA ALA A 182 6.71 -32.96 -4.11
C ALA A 182 6.40 -32.37 -5.50
N ASN A 183 7.25 -31.47 -5.99
CA ASN A 183 7.22 -31.04 -7.38
C ASN A 183 7.93 -32.12 -8.24
N PHE A 184 7.15 -33.09 -8.70
CA PHE A 184 7.67 -34.22 -9.50
C PHE A 184 8.44 -33.79 -10.76
N LYS A 185 8.15 -32.61 -11.32
CA LYS A 185 8.86 -32.08 -12.48
C LYS A 185 10.30 -31.66 -12.12
N SER A 186 10.45 -30.87 -11.05
CA SER A 186 11.76 -30.41 -10.58
C SER A 186 12.60 -31.56 -10.03
N LEU A 187 12.02 -32.33 -9.11
CA LEU A 187 12.68 -33.47 -8.50
C LEU A 187 13.04 -34.55 -9.52
N GLY A 188 12.21 -34.76 -10.55
CA GLY A 188 12.47 -35.73 -11.63
C GLY A 188 13.72 -35.40 -12.43
N ALA A 189 13.95 -34.11 -12.67
CA ALA A 189 15.14 -33.63 -13.36
C ALA A 189 16.41 -33.76 -12.53
N LYS A 190 16.33 -33.54 -11.20
CA LYS A 190 17.49 -33.60 -10.29
C LYS A 190 17.84 -35.02 -9.83
N PHE A 191 16.84 -35.84 -9.47
CA PHE A 191 17.04 -37.09 -8.73
C PHE A 191 16.51 -38.34 -9.44
N GLY A 192 15.82 -38.20 -10.58
CA GLY A 192 15.46 -39.30 -11.47
C GLY A 192 14.65 -40.42 -10.80
N LYS A 193 15.25 -41.59 -10.58
CA LYS A 193 14.56 -42.77 -10.06
C LYS A 193 14.15 -42.65 -8.58
N GLU A 194 14.80 -41.76 -7.82
CA GLU A 194 14.60 -41.62 -6.38
C GLU A 194 13.43 -40.69 -6.01
N VAL A 195 12.77 -40.08 -7.00
CA VAL A 195 11.68 -39.11 -6.78
C VAL A 195 10.54 -39.67 -5.94
N GLN A 196 10.21 -40.95 -6.09
CA GLN A 196 9.15 -41.58 -5.30
C GLN A 196 9.52 -41.69 -3.82
N ASP A 197 10.80 -41.93 -3.52
CA ASP A 197 11.30 -42.04 -2.15
C ASP A 197 11.43 -40.65 -1.51
N ILE A 198 11.89 -39.66 -2.29
CA ILE A 198 11.92 -38.26 -1.88
C ILE A 198 10.50 -37.74 -1.59
N ALA A 199 9.51 -38.04 -2.45
CA ALA A 199 8.14 -37.60 -2.25
C ALA A 199 7.52 -38.18 -0.96
N LYS A 200 7.83 -39.45 -0.63
CA LYS A 200 7.44 -40.06 0.64
C LYS A 200 8.12 -39.40 1.83
N ALA A 201 9.42 -39.10 1.70
CA ALA A 201 10.17 -38.45 2.76
C ALA A 201 9.64 -37.02 3.02
N ILE A 202 9.35 -36.24 1.97
CA ILE A 202 8.72 -34.92 2.07
C ILE A 202 7.36 -35.01 2.78
N ALA A 203 6.55 -36.01 2.45
CA ALA A 203 5.24 -36.20 3.08
C ALA A 203 5.29 -36.61 4.57
N ALA A 204 6.45 -37.08 5.06
CA ALA A 204 6.65 -37.52 6.43
C ALA A 204 7.32 -36.46 7.33
N VAL A 205 7.85 -35.38 6.75
CA VAL A 205 8.47 -34.27 7.49
C VAL A 205 7.42 -33.26 7.91
N ASP A 206 7.66 -32.57 9.04
CA ASP A 206 6.86 -31.42 9.42
C ASP A 206 6.98 -30.31 8.37
N ALA A 207 5.89 -30.09 7.63
CA ALA A 207 5.83 -29.16 6.51
C ALA A 207 6.20 -27.73 6.93
N THR A 208 5.77 -27.32 8.12
CA THR A 208 6.02 -25.99 8.67
C THR A 208 7.51 -25.74 8.90
N SER A 209 8.18 -26.66 9.60
CA SER A 209 9.62 -26.57 9.87
C SER A 209 10.45 -26.61 8.59
N LEU A 210 10.09 -27.48 7.64
CA LEU A 210 10.79 -27.61 6.36
C LEU A 210 10.71 -26.33 5.51
N VAL A 211 9.52 -25.74 5.38
CA VAL A 211 9.34 -24.49 4.63
C VAL A 211 10.05 -23.33 5.31
N LYS A 212 10.02 -23.27 6.65
CA LYS A 212 10.73 -22.24 7.42
C LYS A 212 12.24 -22.31 7.23
N GLU A 213 12.82 -23.51 7.24
CA GLU A 213 14.24 -23.73 6.95
C GLU A 213 14.56 -23.30 5.51
N LEU A 214 13.82 -23.82 4.53
CA LEU A 214 14.04 -23.51 3.12
C LEU A 214 13.96 -22.01 2.79
N ARG A 215 13.01 -21.27 3.38
CA ARG A 215 12.91 -19.80 3.21
C ARG A 215 14.11 -19.06 3.80
N LYS A 216 14.75 -19.61 4.84
CA LYS A 216 15.88 -18.99 5.54
C LYS A 216 17.23 -19.33 4.91
N SER A 217 17.44 -20.59 4.52
CA SER A 217 18.74 -21.09 4.01
C SER A 217 18.78 -21.30 2.51
N GLY A 218 17.64 -21.26 1.81
CA GLY A 218 17.51 -21.53 0.38
C GLY A 218 17.53 -23.02 0.01
N SER A 219 18.02 -23.88 0.89
CA SER A 219 18.06 -25.34 0.73
C SER A 219 17.89 -26.04 2.08
N ALA A 220 17.32 -27.25 2.07
CA ALA A 220 17.12 -28.05 3.27
C ALA A 220 17.36 -29.53 2.96
N LYS A 221 17.82 -30.28 3.98
CA LYS A 221 18.00 -31.72 3.86
C LYS A 221 16.74 -32.47 4.26
N VAL A 222 16.22 -33.27 3.34
CA VAL A 222 15.17 -34.26 3.59
C VAL A 222 15.81 -35.64 3.49
N ALA A 223 15.99 -36.30 4.65
CA ALA A 223 16.78 -37.51 4.77
C ALA A 223 18.21 -37.36 4.20
N THR A 224 18.52 -38.00 3.07
CA THR A 224 19.84 -37.93 2.41
C THR A 224 19.89 -36.93 1.26
N TRP A 225 18.76 -36.34 0.88
CA TRP A 225 18.63 -35.47 -0.28
C TRP A 225 18.61 -34.01 0.13
N GLU A 226 19.24 -33.17 -0.69
CA GLU A 226 19.25 -31.72 -0.52
C GLU A 226 18.29 -31.11 -1.53
N ILE A 227 17.23 -30.47 -1.06
CA ILE A 227 16.17 -29.89 -1.89
C ILE A 227 16.09 -28.38 -1.69
N ASP A 228 15.52 -27.69 -2.67
CA ASP A 228 15.19 -26.26 -2.59
C ASP A 228 13.67 -26.02 -2.66
N LEU A 229 13.26 -24.74 -2.58
CA LEU A 229 11.85 -24.35 -2.67
C LEU A 229 11.19 -24.72 -4.01
N ALA A 230 11.95 -24.75 -5.12
CA ALA A 230 11.40 -25.09 -6.44
C ALA A 230 11.07 -26.59 -6.56
N ASP A 231 11.67 -27.42 -5.71
CA ASP A 231 11.38 -28.85 -5.59
C ASP A 231 10.05 -29.14 -4.87
N LEU A 232 9.40 -28.13 -4.32
CA LEU A 232 8.14 -28.25 -3.57
C LEU A 232 7.00 -27.48 -4.23
N VAL A 233 5.80 -28.03 -4.08
CA VAL A 233 4.54 -27.30 -4.22
C VAL A 233 4.04 -27.05 -2.80
N VAL A 234 4.28 -25.84 -2.31
CA VAL A 234 3.80 -25.40 -1.00
C VAL A 234 2.37 -24.91 -1.14
N THR A 235 1.46 -25.47 -0.34
CA THR A 235 0.07 -25.01 -0.23
C THR A 235 -0.18 -24.59 1.21
N GLU A 236 -0.45 -23.31 1.41
CA GLU A 236 -0.73 -22.73 2.71
C GLU A 236 -2.24 -22.46 2.79
N VAL A 237 -2.94 -23.15 3.70
CA VAL A 237 -4.36 -22.90 3.94
C VAL A 237 -4.48 -22.07 5.22
N PRO A 238 -5.09 -20.87 5.18
CA PRO A 238 -5.26 -20.04 6.37
C PRO A 238 -6.00 -20.81 7.46
N LYS A 239 -5.52 -20.76 8.71
CA LYS A 239 -6.34 -21.22 9.85
C LYS A 239 -7.59 -20.34 9.94
N SER A 240 -8.69 -20.88 10.48
CA SER A 240 -9.96 -20.17 10.63
C SER A 240 -9.76 -18.78 11.24
N GLY A 241 -10.24 -17.73 10.57
CA GLY A 241 -10.08 -16.34 11.00
C GLY A 241 -8.91 -15.60 10.34
N TRP A 242 -8.11 -16.26 9.50
CA TRP A 242 -7.05 -15.61 8.72
C TRP A 242 -7.41 -15.54 7.23
N MET A 243 -6.87 -14.53 6.55
CA MET A 243 -6.84 -14.48 5.09
C MET A 243 -5.41 -14.28 4.59
N VAL A 244 -4.99 -15.07 3.62
CA VAL A 244 -3.60 -15.07 3.13
C VAL A 244 -3.57 -14.82 1.64
N ALA A 245 -2.74 -13.87 1.22
CA ALA A 245 -2.34 -13.70 -0.17
C ALA A 245 -0.86 -14.01 -0.31
N SER A 246 -0.50 -14.75 -1.36
CA SER A 246 0.89 -15.09 -1.66
C SER A 246 1.21 -14.86 -3.14
N HIS A 247 2.40 -14.33 -3.42
CA HIS A 247 2.91 -14.13 -4.77
C HIS A 247 4.44 -14.17 -4.75
N ASP A 248 5.05 -14.89 -5.69
CA ASP A 248 6.51 -14.97 -5.87
C ASP A 248 7.32 -15.25 -4.60
N GLY A 249 6.79 -16.11 -3.72
CA GLY A 249 7.45 -16.50 -2.47
C GLY A 249 7.30 -15.51 -1.31
N GLU A 250 6.58 -14.40 -1.52
CA GLU A 250 6.15 -13.48 -0.48
C GLU A 250 4.69 -13.76 -0.10
N SER A 251 4.35 -13.57 1.18
CA SER A 251 3.02 -13.84 1.73
C SER A 251 2.61 -12.79 2.77
N VAL A 252 1.33 -12.42 2.76
CA VAL A 252 0.72 -11.56 3.78
C VAL A 252 -0.52 -12.25 4.33
N ALA A 253 -0.56 -12.43 5.65
CA ALA A 253 -1.69 -12.99 6.38
C ALA A 253 -2.37 -11.91 7.23
N LEU A 254 -3.68 -11.72 7.08
CA LEU A 254 -4.48 -10.79 7.85
C LEU A 254 -5.32 -11.52 8.89
N ASP A 255 -5.27 -11.06 10.14
CA ASP A 255 -6.15 -11.53 11.21
C ASP A 255 -7.52 -10.86 11.08
N LEU A 256 -8.54 -11.63 10.74
CA LEU A 256 -9.90 -11.14 10.49
C LEU A 256 -10.75 -11.08 11.77
N ALA A 257 -10.22 -11.47 12.93
CA ALA A 257 -10.95 -11.41 14.19
C ALA A 257 -11.23 -9.94 14.58
N LEU A 258 -12.52 -9.58 14.64
CA LEU A 258 -12.95 -8.24 15.02
C LEU A 258 -13.33 -8.19 16.49
N THR A 259 -12.58 -7.43 17.27
CA THR A 259 -12.94 -7.07 18.64
C THR A 259 -13.94 -5.91 18.64
N PRO A 260 -14.72 -5.71 19.73
CA PRO A 260 -15.64 -4.57 19.82
C PRO A 260 -14.95 -3.22 19.58
N THR A 261 -13.74 -3.03 20.10
CA THR A 261 -12.94 -1.81 19.90
C THR A 261 -12.54 -1.60 18.44
N LEU A 262 -12.21 -2.68 17.71
CA LEU A 262 -11.93 -2.58 16.28
C LEU A 262 -13.18 -2.18 15.49
N ILE A 263 -14.34 -2.75 15.82
CA ILE A 263 -15.61 -2.40 15.18
C ILE A 263 -15.95 -0.92 15.41
N GLU A 264 -15.82 -0.44 16.65
CA GLU A 264 -16.03 0.98 16.98
C GLU A 264 -15.10 1.89 16.19
N ALA A 265 -13.80 1.56 16.10
CA ALA A 265 -12.84 2.33 15.31
C ALA A 265 -13.17 2.30 13.79
N GLY A 266 -13.69 1.19 13.29
CA GLY A 266 -14.20 1.07 11.91
C GLY A 266 -15.39 2.00 11.67
N ASN A 267 -16.35 2.01 12.58
CA ASN A 267 -17.52 2.88 12.53
C ASN A 267 -17.14 4.36 12.50
N VAL A 268 -16.18 4.78 13.33
CA VAL A 268 -15.67 6.17 13.35
C VAL A 268 -15.14 6.59 11.98
N ARG A 269 -14.37 5.73 11.31
CA ARG A 269 -13.83 6.01 9.97
C ARG A 269 -14.89 6.04 8.89
N GLU A 270 -15.90 5.19 8.98
CA GLU A 270 -17.05 5.24 8.09
C GLU A 270 -17.87 6.53 8.27
N VAL A 271 -18.02 7.02 9.50
CA VAL A 271 -18.65 8.32 9.79
C VAL A 271 -17.86 9.48 9.20
N ILE A 272 -16.53 9.49 9.36
CA ILE A 272 -15.66 10.50 8.74
C ILE A 272 -15.84 10.47 7.22
N ARG A 273 -15.82 9.28 6.59
CA ARG A 273 -16.05 9.14 5.15
C ARG A 273 -17.42 9.70 4.75
N PHE A 274 -18.48 9.34 5.47
CA PHE A 274 -19.83 9.81 5.19
C PHE A 274 -19.92 11.34 5.20
N ILE A 275 -19.33 11.99 6.20
CA ILE A 275 -19.28 13.45 6.28
C ILE A 275 -18.46 14.05 5.14
N GLN A 276 -17.31 13.47 4.80
CA GLN A 276 -16.47 13.97 3.70
C GLN A 276 -17.14 13.81 2.33
N GLU A 277 -17.85 12.71 2.10
CA GLU A 277 -18.68 12.53 0.91
C GLU A 277 -19.81 13.55 0.85
N ARG A 278 -20.45 13.83 1.99
CA ARG A 278 -21.49 14.86 2.10
C ARG A 278 -20.95 16.27 1.84
N ARG A 279 -19.76 16.60 2.35
CA ARG A 279 -19.07 17.87 2.03
C ARG A 279 -18.90 18.04 0.53
N LYS A 280 -18.43 16.98 -0.15
CA LYS A 280 -18.25 17.00 -1.59
C LYS A 280 -19.58 17.14 -2.34
N SER A 281 -20.62 16.42 -1.94
CA SER A 281 -21.94 16.51 -2.60
C SER A 281 -22.59 17.88 -2.42
N ASP A 282 -22.37 18.50 -1.27
CA ASP A 282 -22.95 19.80 -0.92
C ASP A 282 -22.11 20.98 -1.46
N GLY A 283 -21.03 20.69 -2.21
CA GLY A 283 -20.23 21.69 -2.92
C GLY A 283 -19.20 22.43 -2.07
N PHE A 284 -18.80 21.86 -0.93
CA PHE A 284 -17.76 22.46 -0.09
C PHE A 284 -16.37 22.27 -0.69
N GLU A 285 -15.53 23.28 -0.53
CA GLU A 285 -14.11 23.16 -0.85
C GLU A 285 -13.38 22.33 0.21
N ILE A 286 -12.26 21.72 -0.17
CA ILE A 286 -11.49 20.84 0.71
C ILE A 286 -10.97 21.57 1.97
N SER A 287 -10.76 22.89 1.88
CA SER A 287 -10.28 23.73 2.99
C SER A 287 -11.40 24.33 3.85
N ASP A 288 -12.67 24.18 3.48
CA ASP A 288 -13.77 24.84 4.17
C ASP A 288 -13.92 24.32 5.61
N ARG A 289 -14.08 25.24 6.56
CA ARG A 289 -14.45 24.93 7.95
C ARG A 289 -15.98 24.82 8.05
N ILE A 290 -16.48 23.85 8.81
CA ILE A 290 -17.91 23.53 8.86
C ILE A 290 -18.45 23.43 10.28
N LYS A 291 -19.77 23.51 10.41
CA LYS A 291 -20.53 23.07 11.58
C LYS A 291 -21.31 21.81 11.20
N VAL A 292 -21.27 20.80 12.05
CA VAL A 292 -21.90 19.51 11.82
C VAL A 292 -22.96 19.27 12.89
N ARG A 293 -24.21 19.18 12.45
CA ARG A 293 -25.29 18.59 13.24
C ARG A 293 -25.56 17.19 12.75
N TRP A 294 -25.67 16.23 13.65
CA TRP A 294 -25.81 14.83 13.29
C TRP A 294 -26.81 14.09 14.17
N ASN A 295 -27.39 13.02 13.65
CA ASN A 295 -28.05 12.01 14.46
C ASN A 295 -27.74 10.62 13.91
N ALA A 296 -27.75 9.62 14.77
CA ALA A 296 -27.43 8.25 14.40
C ALA A 296 -28.25 7.24 15.21
N GLU A 297 -28.33 6.01 14.71
CA GLU A 297 -28.85 4.87 15.46
C GLU A 297 -28.02 4.54 16.71
N GLN A 298 -28.64 3.83 17.64
CA GLN A 298 -28.06 3.49 18.93
C GLN A 298 -26.75 2.67 18.81
N SER A 299 -26.61 1.89 17.74
CA SER A 299 -25.45 1.04 17.46
C SER A 299 -24.15 1.82 17.24
N VAL A 300 -24.21 3.05 16.73
CA VAL A 300 -23.03 3.85 16.35
C VAL A 300 -22.84 5.10 17.23
N LEU A 301 -23.88 5.47 17.98
CA LEU A 301 -23.91 6.65 18.86
C LEU A 301 -22.71 6.71 19.82
N ALA A 302 -22.42 5.63 20.54
CA ALA A 302 -21.32 5.59 21.50
C ALA A 302 -19.95 5.80 20.84
N ALA A 303 -19.75 5.23 19.65
CA ALA A 303 -18.51 5.38 18.88
C ALA A 303 -18.32 6.83 18.38
N ILE A 304 -19.40 7.49 17.94
CA ILE A 304 -19.32 8.90 17.49
C ILE A 304 -19.01 9.82 18.68
N GLU A 305 -19.68 9.63 19.81
CA GLU A 305 -19.47 10.47 21.00
C GLU A 305 -18.05 10.29 21.58
N SER A 306 -17.54 9.06 21.66
CA SER A 306 -16.19 8.80 22.17
C SER A 306 -15.10 9.35 21.25
N ALA A 307 -15.33 9.41 19.93
CA ALA A 307 -14.38 9.89 18.93
C ALA A 307 -14.66 11.32 18.43
N LYS A 308 -15.56 12.08 19.08
CA LYS A 308 -16.02 13.41 18.63
C LYS A 308 -14.87 14.36 18.26
N ALA A 309 -13.84 14.44 19.09
CA ALA A 309 -12.70 15.33 18.83
C ALA A 309 -11.93 14.91 17.57
N HIS A 310 -11.69 13.61 17.40
CA HIS A 310 -10.98 13.07 16.23
C HIS A 310 -11.80 13.26 14.95
N ILE A 311 -13.12 12.96 14.98
CA ILE A 311 -14.00 13.19 13.83
C ILE A 311 -14.01 14.66 13.45
N SER A 312 -14.09 15.56 14.43
CA SER A 312 -14.13 17.00 14.19
C SER A 312 -12.87 17.51 13.49
N ASP A 313 -11.69 17.04 13.92
CA ASP A 313 -10.42 17.40 13.32
C ASP A 313 -10.32 16.91 11.87
N GLU A 314 -10.65 15.64 11.62
CA GLU A 314 -10.58 15.00 10.30
C GLU A 314 -11.54 15.63 9.27
N VAL A 315 -12.67 16.20 9.72
CA VAL A 315 -13.67 16.81 8.84
C VAL A 315 -13.68 18.34 8.89
N LEU A 316 -12.69 18.94 9.56
CA LEU A 316 -12.52 20.39 9.69
C LEU A 316 -13.74 21.09 10.33
N ALA A 317 -14.38 20.42 11.30
CA ALA A 317 -15.56 20.92 12.00
C ALA A 317 -15.17 21.82 13.18
N LEU A 318 -15.70 23.04 13.22
CA LEU A 318 -15.60 23.95 14.36
C LEU A 318 -16.67 23.63 15.43
N GLU A 319 -17.79 23.06 15.01
CA GLU A 319 -18.85 22.58 15.89
C GLU A 319 -19.30 21.18 15.43
N PHE A 320 -19.43 20.26 16.39
CA PHE A 320 -19.90 18.91 16.14
C PHE A 320 -20.90 18.51 17.23
N ALA A 321 -22.19 18.60 16.93
CA ALA A 321 -23.26 18.49 17.90
C ALA A 321 -24.33 17.50 17.44
N ARG A 322 -24.75 16.64 18.38
CA ARG A 322 -25.88 15.76 18.12
C ARG A 322 -27.19 16.54 18.17
N ASP A 323 -28.05 16.34 17.18
CA ASP A 323 -29.38 16.92 17.09
C ASP A 323 -30.41 15.80 16.89
N ALA A 324 -31.06 15.38 17.99
CA ALA A 324 -32.02 14.29 17.98
C ALA A 324 -33.30 14.56 17.16
N SER A 325 -33.49 15.80 16.69
CA SER A 325 -34.61 16.12 15.78
C SER A 325 -34.34 15.70 14.33
N ILE A 326 -33.08 15.45 13.95
CA ILE A 326 -32.71 14.93 12.64
C ILE A 326 -33.12 13.46 12.56
N ALA A 327 -33.91 13.10 11.55
CA ALA A 327 -34.26 11.70 11.30
C ALA A 327 -32.99 10.91 10.92
N THR A 328 -32.83 9.72 11.50
CA THR A 328 -31.77 8.79 11.08
C THR A 328 -32.04 8.29 9.66
N SER A 329 -30.98 7.90 8.97
CA SER A 329 -31.02 7.45 7.58
C SER A 329 -30.94 5.93 7.51
N ASP A 330 -31.59 5.30 6.53
CA ASP A 330 -31.53 3.84 6.30
C ASP A 330 -30.26 3.42 5.54
N ASN A 331 -29.14 4.08 5.85
CA ASN A 331 -27.84 3.72 5.31
C ASN A 331 -27.13 2.73 6.23
N GLU A 332 -26.03 2.14 5.76
CA GLU A 332 -25.28 1.10 6.46
C GLU A 332 -24.83 1.48 7.88
N LEU A 333 -24.77 2.78 8.20
CA LEU A 333 -24.33 3.32 9.50
C LEU A 333 -25.48 3.87 10.34
N GLY A 334 -26.70 3.96 9.80
CA GLY A 334 -27.82 4.57 10.48
C GLY A 334 -27.64 6.07 10.78
N ILE A 335 -26.76 6.79 10.06
CA ILE A 335 -26.36 8.18 10.37
C ILE A 335 -26.93 9.18 9.35
N GLU A 336 -27.33 10.36 9.82
CA GLU A 336 -27.64 11.52 8.99
C GLU A 336 -26.92 12.77 9.52
N VAL A 337 -26.51 13.66 8.60
CA VAL A 337 -25.80 14.90 8.95
C VAL A 337 -26.34 16.10 8.19
N VAL A 338 -26.33 17.25 8.85
CA VAL A 338 -26.57 18.57 8.27
C VAL A 338 -25.31 19.40 8.42
N LEU A 339 -24.77 19.84 7.29
CA LEU A 339 -23.54 20.62 7.22
C LEU A 339 -23.87 22.10 6.97
N GLU A 340 -23.17 22.98 7.66
CA GLU A 340 -23.23 24.42 7.45
C GLU A 340 -21.81 24.98 7.32
N LYS A 341 -21.59 25.90 6.38
CA LYS A 341 -20.31 26.59 6.25
C LYS A 341 -20.13 27.54 7.43
N ALA A 342 -18.99 27.44 8.10
CA ALA A 342 -18.69 28.21 9.30
C ALA A 342 -18.25 29.64 9.00
#